data_AF-A0A699Z092-F1
#
_entry.id   AF-A0A699Z092-F1
#
_cell.length_a   1.000
_cell.length_b   1.000
_cell.length_c   1.000
_cell.angle_alpha   90.00
_cell.angle_beta   90.00
_cell.angle_gamma   90.00
#
_symmetry.space_group_name_H-M   'P 1'
#
loop_
_entity.id
_entity.type
_entity.pdbx_description
1 polymer ?
#
loop_
_entity_poly.entity_id
_entity_poly.type
_entity_poly.pdbx_seq_one_letter_code
_entity_poly.pdbx_strand_id
1 'polypeptide(L)' 'MSIHTGSAALADEPASIYQFSAMMKGEEVSLEKYRGQVLVVVNVASE' A
#
# COMPACT_ATOMS: atom_id res chain seq x y z
N MET A 1 1.84 29.99 24.56
CA MET A 1 2.71 28.80 24.48
C MET A 1 1.86 27.66 23.97
N SER A 2 1.95 27.35 22.68
CA SER A 2 1.36 26.12 22.13
C SER A 2 2.36 25.60 21.10
N ILE A 3 3.08 24.58 21.54
CA ILE A 3 4.03 23.80 20.75
C ILE A 3 3.26 22.65 20.11
N HIS A 4 3.29 22.52 18.78
CA HIS A 4 3.15 21.23 18.11
C HIS A 4 4.38 21.09 17.20
N THR A 5 5.45 20.62 17.84
CA THR A 5 6.68 20.14 17.22
C THR A 5 6.39 18.85 16.46
N GLY A 6 6.81 18.76 15.20
CA GLY A 6 6.94 17.51 14.45
C GLY A 6 6.37 17.57 13.04
N SER A 7 7.07 18.22 12.11
CA SER A 7 6.84 18.04 10.67
C SER A 7 7.40 16.69 10.24
N ALA A 8 6.75 15.60 10.63
CA ALA A 8 6.81 14.40 9.79
C ALA A 8 6.18 14.85 8.47
N ALA A 9 6.95 14.88 7.38
CA ALA A 9 6.41 15.11 6.05
C ALA A 9 5.15 14.25 5.94
N LEU A 10 3.99 14.87 5.67
CA LEU A 10 2.77 14.13 5.39
C LEU A 10 3.16 13.15 4.29
N ALA A 11 3.33 11.88 4.65
CA ALA A 11 3.62 10.87 3.65
C ALA A 11 2.42 10.96 2.71
N ASP A 12 2.68 11.41 1.47
CA ASP A 12 1.62 11.60 0.48
C ASP A 12 0.75 10.36 0.50
N GLU A 13 -0.56 10.55 0.65
CA GLU A 13 -1.48 9.43 0.62
C GLU A 13 -1.22 8.64 -0.68
N PRO A 14 -1.16 7.30 -0.60
CA PRO A 14 -0.78 6.51 -1.75
C PRO A 14 -1.80 6.69 -2.88
N ALA A 15 -1.34 7.33 -3.96
CA ALA A 15 -2.17 7.68 -5.11
C ALA A 15 -2.58 6.46 -5.96
N SER A 16 -1.99 5.29 -5.71
CA SER A 16 -2.25 4.08 -6.49
C SER A 16 -2.04 2.80 -5.68
N ILE A 17 -2.83 1.77 -5.96
CA ILE A 17 -2.67 0.43 -5.40
C ILE A 17 -1.27 -0.16 -5.69
N TYR A 18 -0.60 0.30 -6.75
CA TYR A 18 0.72 -0.17 -7.15
C TYR A 18 1.86 0.33 -6.24
N GLN A 19 1.57 1.21 -5.27
CA GLN A 19 2.54 1.68 -4.27
C GLN A 19 2.58 0.80 -3.02
N PHE A 20 1.70 -0.19 -2.93
CA PHE A 20 1.62 -1.10 -1.79
C PHE A 20 2.36 -2.41 -2.06
N SER A 21 2.71 -3.08 -0.97
CA SER A 21 3.14 -4.48 -0.96
C SER A 21 2.08 -5.36 -0.31
N ALA A 22 2.04 -6.63 -0.69
CA ALA A 22 1.19 -7.64 -0.08
C ALA A 22 2.01 -8.88 0.31
N MET A 23 1.66 -9.51 1.42
CA MET A 23 2.25 -10.80 1.81
C MET A 23 1.59 -11.92 1.00
N MET A 24 2.36 -12.58 0.14
CA MET A 24 1.90 -13.71 -0.67
C MET A 24 2.79 -14.92 -0.37
N LYS A 25 2.18 -16.00 0.13
CA LYS A 25 2.90 -17.26 0.47
C LYS A 25 4.11 -17.05 1.40
N GLY A 26 4.01 -16.09 2.32
CA GLY A 26 5.08 -15.78 3.28
C GLY A 26 6.14 -14.81 2.76
N GLU A 27 6.05 -14.35 1.51
CA GLU A 27 6.97 -13.37 0.92
C GLU A 27 6.27 -12.01 0.77
N GLU A 28 7.02 -10.93 0.99
CA GLU A 28 6.54 -9.58 0.69
C GLU A 28 6.66 -9.33 -0.82
N VAL A 29 5.54 -9.04 -1.46
CA VAL A 29 5.44 -8.83 -2.90
C VAL A 29 4.93 -7.42 -3.18
N SER A 30 5.76 -6.60 -3.83
CA SER A 30 5.32 -5.30 -4.33
C SER A 30 4.26 -5.47 -5.42
N LEU A 31 3.16 -4.72 -5.31
CA LEU A 31 2.10 -4.69 -6.33
C LEU A 31 2.52 -3.88 -7.56
N GLU A 32 3.60 -3.11 -7.48
CA GLU A 32 4.14 -2.35 -8.62
C GLU A 32 4.41 -3.22 -9.84
N LYS A 33 4.77 -4.49 -9.63
CA LYS A 33 5.01 -5.45 -10.72
C LYS A 33 3.80 -5.67 -11.64
N TYR A 34 2.60 -5.29 -11.22
CA TYR A 34 1.37 -5.38 -12.01
C TYR A 34 0.97 -4.06 -12.69
N ARG A 35 1.78 -3.00 -12.55
CA ARG A 35 1.53 -1.69 -13.16
C ARG A 35 1.36 -1.82 -14.68
N GLY A 36 0.34 -1.15 -15.21
CA GLY A 36 0.00 -1.19 -16.64
C GLY A 36 -0.91 -2.35 -17.04
N GLN A 37 -1.26 -3.23 -16.11
CA GLN A 37 -2.25 -4.29 -16.31
C GLN A 37 -3.53 -3.97 -15.53
N VAL A 38 -4.67 -4.54 -15.94
CA VAL A 38 -5.90 -4.46 -15.15
C VAL A 38 -5.79 -5.47 -14.00
N LEU A 39 -6.00 -5.00 -12.77
CA LEU A 39 -5.95 -5.83 -11.57
C LEU A 39 -7.33 -5.93 -10.92
N VAL A 40 -7.77 -7.16 -10.62
CA VAL A 40 -8.98 -7.42 -9.84
C VAL A 40 -8.56 -7.90 -8.46
N VAL A 41 -8.93 -7.15 -7.42
CA VAL A 41 -8.68 -7.51 -6.02
C VAL A 41 -9.94 -8.16 -5.46
N VAL A 42 -9.83 -9.41 -5.05
CA VAL A 42 -10.95 -10.18 -4.47
C VAL A 42 -10.57 -10.53 -3.03
N ASN A 43 -11.40 -10.11 -2.08
CA ASN A 43 -11.32 -10.64 -0.73
C ASN A 43 -11.99 -12.01 -0.71
N VAL A 44 -11.22 -13.06 -0.41
CA VAL A 44 -11.71 -14.44 -0.32
C VAL A 44 -11.64 -14.86 1.14
N ALA A 45 -12.75 -15.39 1.67
CA ALA A 45 -12.76 -16.11 2.92
C ALA A 45 -12.62 -17.61 2.62
N SER A 46 -11.64 -18.27 3.25
CA SER A 46 -11.54 -19.73 3.26
C SER A 46 -12.17 -20.26 4.56
N GLU A 47 -12.81 -21.43 4.49
CA GLU A 47 -13.29 -22.18 5.65
C GLU A 47 -12.15 -22.62 6.59
#